data_AF-A0A6A7C5I1-F1
#
_entry.id   AF-A0A6A7C5I1-F1
#
_cell.length_a   1.000
_cell.length_b   1.000
_cell.length_c   1.000
_cell.angle_alpha   90.00
_cell.angle_beta   90.00
_cell.angle_gamma   90.00
#
_symmetry.space_group_name_H-M   'P 1'
#
loop_
_entity.id
_entity.type
_entity.pdbx_description
1 polymer ?
#
loop_
_entity_poly.entity_id
_entity_poly.type
_entity_poly.pdbx_seq_one_letter_code
_entity_poly.pdbx_strand_id
1 'polypeptide(L)'
;MAKSARASRVKKNKAALKTRVFGPVEQARSERLSAKLLQLAQQPKPVPEGEMDVELQAEPGDKVDGRADHAVMDVDGKKKTSNTTSNGFRLERNELQKRK
;
A
#
# COMPACT_ATOMS: atom_id res chain seq x y z
N MET A 1 27.56 0.08 -19.17
CA MET A 1 26.86 -0.53 -18.01
C MET A 1 25.51 0.13 -17.82
N ALA A 2 24.46 -0.66 -17.58
CA ALA A 2 23.15 -0.11 -17.22
C ALA A 2 23.23 0.64 -15.87
N LYS A 3 22.36 1.64 -15.67
CA LYS A 3 22.31 2.35 -14.39
C LYS A 3 21.62 1.49 -13.33
N SER A 4 22.11 1.57 -12.08
CA SER A 4 21.48 0.87 -10.96
C SER A 4 20.06 1.36 -10.69
N ALA A 5 19.24 0.53 -10.06
CA ALA A 5 17.89 0.90 -9.62
C ALA A 5 17.90 2.12 -8.66
N ARG A 6 19.02 2.36 -7.97
CA ARG A 6 19.18 3.48 -7.04
C ARG A 6 19.60 4.79 -7.71
N ALA A 7 19.96 4.76 -8.99
CA ALA A 7 20.41 5.95 -9.72
C ALA A 7 19.33 7.05 -9.72
N SER A 8 19.73 8.28 -9.39
CA SER A 8 18.81 9.42 -9.24
C SER A 8 17.93 9.65 -10.48
N ARG A 9 18.51 9.55 -11.68
CA ARG A 9 17.76 9.69 -12.95
C ARG A 9 16.66 8.64 -13.10
N VAL A 10 16.95 7.38 -12.76
CA VAL A 10 15.98 6.28 -12.85
C VAL A 10 14.84 6.50 -11.85
N LYS A 11 15.15 6.93 -10.61
CA LYS A 11 14.14 7.24 -9.59
C LYS A 11 13.21 8.38 -10.02
N LYS A 12 13.77 9.49 -10.50
CA LYS A 12 12.99 10.67 -10.94
C LYS A 12 12.03 10.31 -12.08
N ASN A 13 12.51 9.54 -13.06
CA ASN A 13 11.68 9.12 -14.19
C ASN A 13 10.55 8.18 -13.74
N LYS A 14 10.84 7.19 -12.87
CA LYS A 14 9.81 6.30 -12.31
C LYS A 14 8.76 7.07 -11.50
N ALA A 15 9.16 8.09 -10.73
CA ALA A 15 8.21 8.93 -10.01
C ALA A 15 7.29 9.71 -10.96
N ALA A 16 7.83 10.27 -12.06
CA ALA A 16 7.03 10.95 -13.07
C ALA A 16 6.05 10.01 -13.81
N LEU A 17 6.46 8.78 -14.09
CA LEU A 17 5.57 7.78 -14.70
C LEU A 17 4.44 7.38 -13.75
N LYS A 18 4.75 7.25 -12.45
CA LYS A 18 3.73 6.98 -11.41
C LYS A 18 2.66 8.06 -11.36
N THR A 19 3.04 9.34 -11.39
CA THR A 19 2.06 10.42 -11.29
C THR A 19 1.25 10.61 -12.57
N ARG A 20 1.87 10.45 -13.74
CA ARG A 20 1.19 10.74 -15.02
C ARG A 20 0.40 9.58 -15.58
N VAL A 21 0.95 8.37 -15.50
CA VAL A 21 0.40 7.20 -16.19
C VAL A 21 -0.28 6.27 -15.20
N PHE A 22 0.42 5.86 -14.15
CA PHE A 22 -0.10 4.81 -13.27
C PHE A 22 -1.15 5.31 -12.27
N GLY A 23 -0.99 6.52 -11.73
CA GLY A 23 -1.92 7.10 -10.76
C GLY A 23 -3.35 7.22 -11.30
N PRO A 24 -3.58 7.91 -12.43
CA PRO A 24 -4.92 8.05 -13.00
C PRO A 24 -5.57 6.71 -13.39
N VAL A 25 -4.77 5.77 -13.88
CA VAL A 25 -5.25 4.43 -14.29
C VAL A 25 -5.67 3.60 -13.09
N GLU A 26 -4.91 3.65 -11.99
CA GLU A 26 -5.26 2.97 -10.74
C GLU A 26 -6.51 3.58 -10.10
N GLN A 27 -6.66 4.91 -10.14
CA GLN A 27 -7.85 5.61 -9.67
C GLN A 27 -9.10 5.18 -10.47
N ALA A 28 -9.05 5.25 -11.80
CA ALA A 28 -10.16 4.81 -12.65
C ALA A 28 -10.51 3.32 -12.44
N ARG A 29 -9.52 2.48 -12.13
CA ARG A 29 -9.76 1.08 -11.77
C ARG A 29 -10.50 0.97 -10.44
N SER A 30 -10.08 1.72 -9.42
CA SER A 30 -10.73 1.71 -8.11
C SER A 30 -12.17 2.20 -8.16
N GLU A 31 -12.45 3.25 -8.94
CA GLU A 31 -13.80 3.79 -9.18
C GLU A 31 -14.71 2.76 -9.86
N ARG A 32 -14.19 2.03 -10.86
CA ARG A 32 -14.95 0.96 -11.52
C ARG A 32 -15.27 -0.19 -10.57
N LEU A 33 -14.33 -0.56 -9.72
CA LEU A 33 -14.55 -1.64 -8.76
C LEU A 33 -15.51 -1.22 -7.66
N SER A 34 -15.41 0.00 -7.13
CA SER A 34 -16.36 0.50 -6.13
C SER A 34 -17.78 0.59 -6.70
N ALA A 35 -17.94 1.05 -7.94
CA ALA A 35 -19.24 1.07 -8.61
C ALA A 35 -19.86 -0.33 -8.73
N LYS A 36 -19.05 -1.33 -9.11
CA LYS A 36 -19.50 -2.73 -9.18
C LYS A 36 -19.90 -3.29 -7.81
N LEU A 37 -19.15 -2.97 -6.76
CA LEU A 37 -19.48 -3.41 -5.40
C LEU A 37 -20.78 -2.78 -4.89
N LEU A 38 -21.02 -1.49 -5.18
CA LEU A 38 -22.28 -0.84 -4.85
C LEU A 38 -23.45 -1.44 -5.62
N GLN A 39 -23.27 -1.73 -6.91
CA GLN A 39 -24.28 -2.41 -7.72
C GLN A 39 -24.62 -3.79 -7.14
N LEU A 40 -23.62 -4.58 -6.75
CA LEU A 40 -23.84 -5.90 -6.11
C LEU A 40 -24.53 -5.77 -4.75
N ALA A 41 -24.17 -4.77 -3.94
CA ALA A 41 -24.81 -4.54 -2.65
C ALA A 41 -26.29 -4.12 -2.78
N GLN A 42 -26.64 -3.43 -3.88
CA GLN A 42 -28.01 -3.03 -4.20
C GLN A 42 -28.83 -4.15 -4.84
N GLN A 43 -28.19 -5.21 -5.35
CA GLN A 43 -28.93 -6.36 -5.85
C GLN A 43 -29.73 -6.96 -4.68
N PRO A 44 -31.03 -7.25 -4.87
CA PRO A 44 -31.81 -7.91 -3.85
C PRO A 44 -31.11 -9.23 -3.53
N LYS A 45 -31.02 -9.56 -2.22
CA LYS A 45 -30.43 -10.82 -1.77
C LYS A 45 -31.03 -11.93 -2.63
N PRO A 46 -30.21 -12.72 -3.34
CA PRO A 46 -30.74 -13.80 -4.16
C PRO A 46 -31.60 -14.66 -3.25
N VAL A 47 -32.83 -14.93 -3.68
CA VAL A 47 -33.70 -15.91 -3.02
C VAL A 47 -32.88 -17.19 -2.90
N PRO A 48 -32.75 -17.78 -1.70
CA PRO A 48 -32.01 -19.02 -1.56
C PRO A 48 -32.77 -20.12 -2.30
N GLU A 49 -32.37 -20.40 -3.54
CA GLU A 49 -32.66 -21.67 -4.18
C GLU A 49 -31.73 -22.71 -3.54
N GLY A 50 -32.17 -23.24 -2.40
CA GLY A 50 -31.48 -24.29 -1.66
C GLY A 50 -30.77 -23.80 -0.41
N GLU A 51 -31.19 -24.36 0.72
CA GLU A 51 -30.62 -24.26 2.06
C GLU A 51 -29.08 -24.29 2.06
N MET A 52 -28.45 -23.15 2.33
CA MET A 52 -27.17 -23.12 3.04
C MET A 52 -27.29 -22.09 4.15
N ASP A 53 -27.78 -22.60 5.28
CA ASP A 53 -27.87 -21.90 6.55
C ASP A 53 -26.44 -21.62 7.04
N VAL A 54 -25.97 -20.39 6.84
CA VAL A 54 -24.76 -19.91 7.50
C VAL A 54 -25.22 -19.30 8.82
N GLU A 55 -25.56 -20.18 9.76
CA GLU A 55 -25.88 -19.78 11.13
C GLU A 55 -24.63 -19.17 11.78
N LEU A 56 -24.72 -17.87 12.01
CA LEU A 56 -23.99 -17.17 13.05
C LEU A 56 -24.38 -17.79 14.41
N GLN A 57 -23.59 -18.72 14.93
CA GLN A 57 -23.62 -19.08 16.34
C GLN A 57 -22.22 -19.12 16.94
N ALA A 58 -22.08 -18.45 18.08
CA ALA A 58 -20.90 -18.36 18.89
C ALA A 58 -20.53 -19.72 19.53
N GLU A 59 -19.22 -20.02 19.48
CA GLU A 59 -18.37 -20.97 20.26
C GLU A 59 -18.98 -21.70 21.48
N PRO A 60 -18.60 -22.97 21.81
CA PRO A 60 -17.20 -23.34 22.05
C PRO A 60 -16.72 -24.77 21.67
N GLY A 61 -15.53 -24.85 21.05
CA GLY A 61 -14.43 -25.78 21.33
C GLY A 61 -14.61 -27.31 21.20
N ASP A 62 -13.82 -27.94 20.30
CA ASP A 62 -12.78 -28.89 20.74
C ASP A 62 -11.69 -29.07 19.67
N LYS A 63 -10.47 -29.36 20.13
CA LYS A 63 -9.19 -29.20 19.41
C LYS A 63 -8.80 -30.43 18.61
N VAL A 64 -8.14 -30.24 17.46
CA VAL A 64 -7.07 -31.18 17.02
C VAL A 64 -5.91 -30.41 16.40
N ASP A 65 -4.74 -30.63 16.98
CA ASP A 65 -3.49 -29.90 16.79
C ASP A 65 -2.80 -30.12 15.43
N GLY A 66 -2.23 -29.03 14.91
CA GLY A 66 -1.46 -29.02 13.66
C GLY A 66 -0.38 -27.93 13.63
N ARG A 67 0.65 -28.12 14.47
CA ARG A 67 2.07 -27.76 14.27
C ARG A 67 2.43 -26.33 13.77
N ALA A 68 3.05 -25.62 14.72
CA ALA A 68 4.18 -24.69 14.61
C ALA A 68 3.94 -23.25 14.10
N ASP A 69 3.97 -22.35 15.09
CA ASP A 69 4.86 -21.20 15.15
C ASP A 69 4.79 -20.19 14.00
N HIS A 70 3.68 -19.48 13.87
CA HIS A 70 3.70 -18.14 13.30
C HIS A 70 3.79 -17.12 14.43
N ALA A 71 5.06 -16.88 14.78
CA ALA A 71 5.57 -15.85 15.67
C ALA A 71 4.67 -14.61 15.75
N VAL A 72 4.28 -14.27 16.98
CA VAL A 72 3.83 -12.93 17.36
C VAL A 72 4.98 -11.97 17.06
N MET A 73 4.98 -11.38 15.86
CA MET A 73 5.96 -10.37 15.47
C MET A 73 5.47 -9.01 15.97
N ASP A 74 5.55 -8.82 17.28
CA ASP A 74 5.71 -7.49 17.84
C ASP A 74 7.21 -7.18 17.79
N VAL A 75 7.62 -6.08 17.15
CA VAL A 75 8.86 -5.33 17.44
C VAL A 75 9.00 -4.13 16.48
N ASP A 76 9.19 -2.99 17.13
CA ASP A 76 9.74 -1.71 16.66
C ASP A 76 8.80 -0.67 16.03
N GLY A 77 7.93 -0.13 16.90
CA GLY A 77 7.72 1.31 16.98
C GLY A 77 9.01 2.06 17.35
N LYS A 78 10.05 1.99 16.50
CA LYS A 78 11.21 2.88 16.61
C LYS A 78 10.72 4.30 16.33
N LYS A 79 10.62 5.11 17.39
CA LYS A 79 10.63 6.58 17.27
C LYS A 79 11.72 6.94 16.25
N LYS A 80 11.31 7.52 15.13
CA LYS A 80 12.25 8.08 14.16
C LYS A 80 13.00 9.18 14.91
N THR A 81 14.25 8.92 15.30
CA THR A 81 15.18 10.00 15.57
C THR A 81 15.26 10.79 14.27
N SER A 82 14.82 12.04 14.33
CA SER A 82 14.86 12.95 13.19
C SER A 82 16.33 13.19 12.83
N ASN A 83 16.85 12.41 11.88
CA ASN A 83 18.12 12.74 11.24
C ASN A 83 17.89 14.02 10.43
N THR A 84 18.17 15.15 11.05
CA THR A 84 18.35 16.44 10.38
C THR A 84 19.51 16.26 9.41
N THR A 85 19.19 15.99 8.15
CA THR A 85 20.16 16.07 7.07
C THR A 85 20.47 17.54 6.89
N SER A 86 21.63 17.97 7.39
CA SER A 86 22.10 19.35 7.26
C SER A 86 22.24 19.69 5.78
N ASN A 87 21.25 20.40 5.24
CA ASN A 87 21.27 20.91 3.87
C ASN A 87 22.27 22.07 3.67
N GLY A 88 23.12 22.37 4.67
CA GLY A 88 24.09 23.47 4.63
C GLY A 88 24.98 23.42 3.39
N PHE A 89 25.57 22.27 3.10
CA PHE A 89 26.46 22.13 1.94
C PHE A 89 25.74 22.26 0.58
N ARG A 90 24.43 21.97 0.51
CA ARG A 90 23.64 22.14 -0.72
C ARG A 90 23.21 23.58 -0.94
N LEU A 91 22.89 24.29 0.14
CA LEU A 91 22.55 25.72 0.09
C LEU A 91 23.77 26.55 -0.29
N GLU A 92 24.91 26.34 0.35
CA GLU A 92 26.17 27.04 0.02
C GLU A 92 26.56 26.87 -1.45
N ARG A 93 26.47 25.63 -1.98
CA ARG A 93 26.75 25.39 -3.39
C ARG A 93 25.77 26.12 -4.32
N ASN A 94 24.48 26.15 -3.99
CA ASN A 94 23.49 26.87 -4.80
C ASN A 94 23.68 28.38 -4.74
N GLU A 95 24.06 28.95 -3.60
CA GLU A 95 24.37 30.37 -3.45
C GLU A 95 25.62 30.76 -4.24
N LEU A 96 26.67 29.95 -4.20
CA LEU A 96 27.88 30.15 -5.00
C LEU A 96 27.60 30.08 -6.51
N GLN A 97 26.64 29.26 -6.93
CA GLN A 97 26.23 29.16 -8.33
C GLN A 97 25.37 30.35 -8.80
N LYS A 98 24.61 30.99 -7.91
CA LYS A 98 23.82 32.20 -8.23
C LYS A 98 24.66 33.47 -8.26
N ARG A 99 25.85 33.46 -7.65
CA ARG A 99 26.80 34.57 -7.61
C ARG A 99 27.79 34.59 -8.78
N LYS A 100 27.68 33.62 -9.70
CA LYS A 100 28.39 33.60 -10.98
C LYS A 100 27.40 33.87 -12.11
#